data_AF-A0A0F8XX26-F1
#
_entry.id   AF-A0A0F8XX26-F1
#
_cell.length_a   1.000
_cell.length_b   1.000
_cell.length_c   1.000
_cell.angle_alpha   90.00
_cell.angle_beta   90.00
_cell.angle_gamma   90.00
#
_symmetry.space_group_name_H-M   'P 1'
#
loop_
_entity.id
_entity.type
_entity.pdbx_description
1 polymer ?
#
loop_
_entity_poly.entity_id
_entity_poly.type
_entity_poly.pdbx_seq_one_letter_code
_entity_poly.pdbx_strand_id
1 'polypeptide(L)'
;MVKRFKTYFESLEALSTKALDRAAVQLVRAEKKNVALLIAHIAEMSRRKAELECGYKNVFEYCVKRLNLSEGSVALRIQVANVSRRFPQLLLSLAENRLSLTVAGKLAPHLCEDNVVKLLSDCAGMTKR
;
A
#
# COMPACT_ATOMS: atom_id res chain seq x y z
N MET A 1 17.24 4.11 -19.19
CA MET A 1 15.93 4.32 -18.55
C MET A 1 15.00 5.21 -19.38
N VAL A 2 15.44 6.40 -19.81
CA VAL A 2 14.64 7.34 -20.64
C VAL A 2 14.16 6.73 -21.97
N LYS A 3 15.03 6.01 -22.70
CA LYS A 3 14.66 5.32 -23.96
C LYS A 3 13.50 4.33 -23.78
N ARG A 4 13.44 3.62 -22.65
CA ARG A 4 12.38 2.64 -22.35
C ARG A 4 11.02 3.33 -22.14
N PHE A 5 11.01 4.47 -21.47
CA PHE A 5 9.78 5.24 -21.31
C PHE A 5 9.34 5.88 -22.62
N LYS A 6 10.26 6.34 -23.47
CA LYS A 6 9.93 6.83 -24.81
C LYS A 6 9.18 5.79 -25.64
N THR A 7 9.73 4.57 -25.76
CA THR A 7 9.07 3.47 -26.47
C THR A 7 7.74 3.07 -25.83
N TYR A 8 7.62 3.18 -24.50
CA TYR A 8 6.34 2.96 -23.84
C TYR A 8 5.29 4.00 -24.26
N PHE A 9 5.64 5.29 -24.33
CA PHE A 9 4.72 6.32 -24.82
C PHE A 9 4.30 6.10 -26.28
N GLU A 10 5.21 5.72 -27.17
CA GLU A 10 4.89 5.35 -28.56
C GLU A 10 3.85 4.20 -28.61
N SER A 11 3.93 3.23 -27.69
CA SER A 11 2.93 2.16 -27.59
C SER A 11 1.56 2.63 -27.07
N LEU A 12 1.54 3.68 -26.22
CA LEU A 12 0.29 4.26 -25.72
C LEU A 12 -0.42 5.11 -26.79
N GLU A 13 0.34 5.79 -27.66
CA GLU A 13 -0.20 6.58 -28.78
C GLU A 13 -1.01 5.73 -29.77
N ALA A 14 -0.67 4.45 -29.90
CA ALA A 14 -1.40 3.49 -30.73
C ALA A 14 -2.71 2.96 -30.09
N LEU A 15 -2.97 3.25 -28.81
CA LEU A 15 -4.16 2.76 -28.11
C LEU A 15 -5.38 3.66 -28.37
N SER A 16 -6.55 3.05 -28.51
CA SER A 16 -7.81 3.80 -28.43
C SER A 16 -8.05 4.35 -27.02
N THR A 17 -8.84 5.42 -26.90
CA THR A 17 -9.21 6.01 -25.61
C THR A 17 -9.78 4.97 -24.62
N LYS A 18 -10.63 4.05 -25.10
CA LYS A 18 -11.19 2.96 -24.27
C LYS A 18 -10.15 1.93 -23.84
N ALA A 19 -9.11 1.70 -24.64
CA ALA A 19 -8.01 0.81 -24.26
C ALA A 19 -7.09 1.50 -23.23
N LEU A 20 -6.80 2.79 -23.42
CA LEU A 20 -6.00 3.58 -22.51
C LEU A 20 -6.65 3.70 -21.12
N ASP A 21 -7.96 4.00 -21.06
CA ASP A 21 -8.74 4.06 -19.81
C ASP A 21 -8.70 2.72 -19.06
N ARG A 22 -9.01 1.60 -19.74
CA ARG A 22 -8.96 0.27 -19.13
C ARG A 22 -7.56 -0.07 -18.61
N ALA A 23 -6.51 0.24 -19.38
CA ALA A 23 -5.13 0.00 -18.95
C ALA A 23 -4.78 0.81 -17.70
N ALA A 24 -5.18 2.09 -17.63
CA ALA A 24 -4.96 2.95 -16.47
C ALA A 24 -5.66 2.37 -15.21
N VAL A 25 -6.91 1.90 -15.34
CA VAL A 25 -7.63 1.25 -14.23
C VAL A 25 -6.89 -0.01 -13.74
N GLN A 26 -6.37 -0.84 -14.64
CA GLN A 26 -5.60 -2.03 -14.24
C GLN A 26 -4.28 -1.66 -13.56
N LEU A 27 -3.59 -0.62 -14.05
CA LEU A 27 -2.36 -0.13 -13.43
C LEU A 27 -2.60 0.37 -12.00
N VAL A 28 -3.70 1.08 -11.76
CA VAL A 28 -4.08 1.49 -10.39
C VAL A 28 -4.31 0.26 -9.50
N ARG A 29 -5.05 -0.75 -9.98
CA ARG A 29 -5.28 -1.99 -9.21
C ARG A 29 -3.97 -2.71 -8.87
N ALA A 30 -3.06 -2.82 -9.84
CA ALA A 30 -1.75 -3.41 -9.64
C ALA A 30 -0.91 -2.61 -8.64
N GLU A 31 -0.93 -1.27 -8.75
CA GLU A 31 -0.25 -0.38 -7.81
C GLU A 31 -0.76 -0.58 -6.37
N LYS A 32 -2.08 -0.57 -6.15
CA LYS A 32 -2.65 -0.75 -4.82
C LYS A 32 -2.41 -2.13 -4.24
N LYS A 33 -2.49 -3.18 -5.06
CA LYS A 33 -2.10 -4.54 -4.68
C LYS A 33 -0.65 -4.59 -4.22
N ASN A 34 0.28 -3.96 -4.95
CA ASN A 34 1.69 -3.92 -4.57
C ASN A 34 1.92 -3.17 -3.26
N VAL A 35 1.18 -2.09 -3.00
CA VAL A 35 1.23 -1.38 -1.71
C VAL A 35 0.79 -2.30 -0.56
N ALA A 36 -0.32 -3.01 -0.71
CA ALA A 36 -0.81 -3.94 0.31
C ALA A 36 0.20 -5.08 0.57
N LEU A 37 0.78 -5.65 -0.49
CA LEU A 37 1.83 -6.67 -0.37
C LEU A 37 3.08 -6.15 0.31
N LEU A 38 3.51 -4.92 0.01
CA LEU A 38 4.66 -4.30 0.68
C LEU A 38 4.40 -4.12 2.18
N ILE A 39 3.18 -3.71 2.57
CA ILE A 39 2.82 -3.56 3.98
C ILE A 39 2.83 -4.93 4.69
N ALA A 40 2.38 -6.00 4.03
CA ALA A 40 2.49 -7.35 4.58
C ALA A 40 3.95 -7.76 4.83
N HIS A 41 4.88 -7.40 3.92
CA HIS A 41 6.31 -7.63 4.12
C HIS A 41 6.86 -6.82 5.28
N ILE A 42 6.48 -5.54 5.42
CA ILE A 42 6.87 -4.70 6.56
C ILE A 42 6.39 -5.32 7.88
N ALA A 43 5.16 -5.85 7.91
CA ALA A 43 4.61 -6.52 9.09
C ALA A 43 5.41 -7.78 9.47
N GLU A 44 5.83 -8.59 8.48
CA GLU A 44 6.68 -9.75 8.76
C GLU A 44 8.12 -9.38 9.13
N MET A 45 8.70 -8.36 8.49
CA MET A 45 10.02 -7.83 8.85
C MET A 45 10.04 -7.46 10.32
N SER A 46 9.09 -6.62 10.74
CA SER A 46 8.98 -6.17 12.14
C SER A 46 8.74 -7.31 13.12
N ARG A 47 7.87 -8.29 12.78
CA ARG A 47 7.64 -9.44 13.67
C ARG A 47 8.90 -10.27 13.87
N ARG A 48 9.63 -10.55 12.79
CA ARG A 48 10.86 -11.36 12.83
C ARG A 48 12.05 -10.58 13.38
N LYS A 49 11.91 -9.26 13.52
CA LYS A 49 13.04 -8.33 13.74
C LYS A 49 14.11 -8.48 12.65
N ALA A 50 13.70 -8.83 11.43
CA ALA A 50 14.61 -9.12 10.31
C ALA A 50 15.36 -7.87 9.83
N GLU A 51 14.88 -6.67 10.19
CA GLU A 51 15.62 -5.43 9.99
C GLU A 51 16.96 -5.43 10.75
N LEU A 52 17.04 -6.11 11.90
CA LEU A 52 18.24 -6.16 12.73
C LEU A 52 19.30 -7.04 12.08
N GLU A 53 18.88 -8.18 11.53
CA GLU A 53 19.73 -9.06 10.72
C GLU A 53 20.24 -8.35 9.46
N CYS A 54 19.46 -7.39 8.94
CA CYS A 54 19.86 -6.53 7.83
C CYS A 54 20.70 -5.31 8.24
N GLY A 55 21.03 -5.14 9.53
CA GLY A 55 21.89 -4.06 10.04
C GLY A 55 21.19 -2.72 10.31
N TYR A 56 19.86 -2.68 10.40
CA TYR A 56 19.08 -1.48 10.71
C TYR A 56 18.64 -1.48 12.18
N LYS A 57 18.44 -0.29 12.77
CA LYS A 57 18.06 -0.14 14.19
C LYS A 57 16.61 -0.52 14.47
N ASN A 58 15.73 -0.38 13.47
CA ASN A 58 14.31 -0.70 13.56
C ASN A 58 13.68 -0.71 12.15
N VAL A 59 12.45 -1.22 12.05
CA VAL A 59 11.73 -1.33 10.77
C VAL A 59 11.52 0.03 10.08
N PHE A 60 11.43 1.14 10.83
CA PHE A 60 11.30 2.49 10.26
C PHE A 60 12.58 2.87 9.51
N GLU A 61 13.74 2.71 10.12
CA GLU A 61 15.03 2.99 9.49
C GLU A 61 15.26 2.08 8.28
N TYR A 62 14.89 0.79 8.37
CA TYR A 62 14.90 -0.12 7.21
C TYR A 62 14.04 0.43 6.06
N CYS A 63 12.81 0.84 6.32
CA CYS A 63 11.93 1.36 5.27
C CYS A 63 12.45 2.65 4.64
N VAL A 64 13.01 3.57 5.43
CA VAL A 64 13.54 4.83 4.93
C VAL A 64 14.85 4.61 4.17
N LYS A 65 15.82 3.91 4.77
CA LYS A 65 17.18 3.79 4.21
C LYS A 65 17.31 2.67 3.18
N ARG A 66 16.67 1.51 3.37
CA ARG A 66 16.79 0.38 2.42
C ARG A 66 15.82 0.49 1.27
N LEU A 67 14.57 0.88 1.57
CA LEU A 67 13.47 0.91 0.59
C LEU A 67 13.26 2.31 -0.01
N ASN A 68 14.01 3.32 0.43
CA ASN A 68 13.93 4.71 -0.04
C ASN A 68 12.51 5.29 0.04
N LEU A 69 11.76 4.91 1.07
CA LEU A 69 10.43 5.46 1.32
C LEU A 69 10.54 6.77 2.11
N SER A 70 9.71 7.75 1.80
CA SER A 70 9.64 8.98 2.60
C SER A 70 9.07 8.70 3.99
N GLU A 71 9.53 9.43 5.01
CA GLU A 71 9.15 9.22 6.41
C GLU A 71 7.63 9.23 6.63
N GLY A 72 6.92 10.22 6.07
CA GLY A 72 5.46 10.29 6.17
C GLY A 72 4.74 9.09 5.54
N SER A 73 5.33 8.52 4.49
CA SER A 73 4.84 7.33 3.79
C SER A 73 5.11 6.05 4.61
N VAL A 74 6.23 6.02 5.34
CA VAL A 74 6.62 4.92 6.23
C VAL A 74 5.74 4.87 7.47
N ALA A 75 5.48 6.02 8.12
CA ALA A 75 4.65 6.08 9.33
C ALA A 75 3.27 5.45 9.13
N LEU A 76 2.57 5.80 8.04
CA LEU A 76 1.28 5.21 7.70
C LEU A 76 1.37 3.71 7.41
N ARG A 77 2.41 3.27 6.69
CA ARG A 77 2.61 1.84 6.38
C ARG A 77 2.85 1.01 7.64
N ILE A 78 3.63 1.53 8.59
CA ILE A 78 3.88 0.85 9.87
C ILE A 78 2.60 0.76 10.68
N GLN A 79 1.80 1.83 10.77
CA GLN A 79 0.51 1.79 11.46
C GLN A 79 -0.40 0.68 10.92
N VAL A 80 -0.52 0.59 9.59
CA VAL A 80 -1.30 -0.47 8.94
C VAL A 80 -0.65 -1.83 9.18
N ALA A 81 0.67 -1.97 9.02
CA ALA A 81 1.41 -3.22 9.20
C ALA A 81 1.20 -3.83 10.59
N ASN A 82 1.22 -3.00 11.64
CA ASN A 82 1.08 -3.42 13.03
C ASN A 82 -0.22 -4.19 13.30
N VAL A 83 -1.31 -3.83 12.60
CA VAL A 83 -2.62 -4.45 12.79
C VAL A 83 -2.98 -5.45 11.69
N SER A 84 -2.26 -5.44 10.57
CA SER A 84 -2.61 -6.22 9.36
C SER A 84 -2.58 -7.73 9.55
N ARG A 85 -1.77 -8.24 10.49
CA ARG A 85 -1.77 -9.68 10.82
C ARG A 85 -3.06 -10.11 11.53
N ARG A 86 -3.57 -9.23 12.40
CA ARG A 86 -4.82 -9.47 13.14
C ARG A 86 -6.04 -9.20 12.27
N PHE A 87 -5.94 -8.20 11.39
CA PHE A 87 -7.02 -7.74 10.51
C PHE A 87 -6.58 -7.74 9.04
N PRO A 88 -6.36 -8.92 8.41
CA PRO A 88 -5.91 -9.01 7.00
C PRO A 88 -6.87 -8.36 6.00
N GLN A 89 -8.16 -8.24 6.34
CA GLN A 89 -9.18 -7.52 5.57
C GLN A 89 -8.85 -6.03 5.34
N LEU A 90 -8.01 -5.43 6.18
CA LEU A 90 -7.50 -4.07 5.96
C LEU A 90 -6.59 -4.02 4.71
N LEU A 91 -5.72 -5.02 4.54
CA LEU A 91 -4.87 -5.16 3.36
C LEU A 91 -5.68 -5.51 2.11
N LEU A 92 -6.70 -6.34 2.25
CA LEU A 92 -7.62 -6.64 1.15
C LEU A 92 -8.33 -5.37 0.65
N SER A 93 -8.88 -4.57 1.55
CA SER A 93 -9.51 -3.29 1.21
C SER A 93 -8.55 -2.27 0.59
N LEU A 94 -7.26 -2.30 0.97
CA LEU A 94 -6.23 -1.52 0.28
C LEU A 94 -5.97 -2.06 -1.13
N ALA A 95 -5.78 -3.38 -1.28
CA ALA A 95 -5.46 -4.02 -2.56
C ALA A 95 -6.58 -3.82 -3.60
N GLU A 96 -7.83 -3.81 -3.15
CA GLU A 96 -9.01 -3.58 -4.00
C GLU A 96 -9.32 -2.10 -4.21
N ASN A 97 -8.44 -1.20 -3.75
CA ASN A 97 -8.62 0.26 -3.84
C ASN A 97 -9.93 0.76 -3.19
N ARG A 98 -10.48 0.04 -2.21
CA ARG A 98 -11.64 0.50 -1.42
C ARG A 98 -11.24 1.51 -0.35
N LEU A 99 -10.01 1.42 0.15
CA LEU A 99 -9.45 2.37 1.10
C LEU A 99 -8.15 2.96 0.56
N SER A 100 -7.92 4.24 0.84
CA SER A 100 -6.59 4.83 0.67
C SER A 100 -5.68 4.43 1.83
N LEU A 101 -4.35 4.40 1.60
CA LEU A 101 -3.37 4.14 2.66
C LEU A 101 -3.54 5.09 3.86
N THR A 102 -3.89 6.36 3.58
CA THR A 102 -4.11 7.35 4.61
C THR A 102 -5.33 7.04 5.47
N VAL A 103 -6.45 6.64 4.86
CA VAL A 103 -7.65 6.23 5.62
C VAL A 103 -7.35 4.96 6.40
N ALA A 104 -6.70 3.97 5.78
CA ALA A 104 -6.29 2.74 6.47
C ALA A 104 -5.40 3.01 7.70
N GLY A 105 -4.41 3.90 7.58
CA GLY A 105 -3.56 4.30 8.71
C GLY A 105 -4.32 5.00 9.83
N LYS A 106 -5.33 5.82 9.49
CA LYS A 106 -6.23 6.44 10.49
C LYS A 106 -7.16 5.44 11.16
N LEU A 107 -7.64 4.43 10.43
CA LEU A 107 -8.53 3.41 10.98
C LEU A 107 -7.78 2.39 11.84
N ALA A 108 -6.52 2.09 11.52
CA ALA A 108 -5.74 1.04 12.17
C ALA A 108 -5.79 1.06 13.71
N PRO A 109 -5.65 2.20 14.42
CA PRO A 109 -5.72 2.26 15.88
C PRO A 109 -7.12 1.97 16.46
N HIS A 110 -8.16 2.05 15.64
CA HIS A 110 -9.56 1.89 16.05
C HIS A 110 -10.12 0.51 15.70
N LEU A 111 -9.36 -0.36 15.03
CA LEU A 111 -9.83 -1.69 14.66
C LEU A 111 -9.84 -2.64 15.86
N CYS A 112 -10.99 -3.30 16.04
CA CYS A 112 -11.17 -4.44 16.93
C CYS A 112 -11.97 -5.54 16.20
N GLU A 113 -12.06 -6.72 16.81
CA GLU A 113 -12.76 -7.87 16.23
C GLU A 113 -14.25 -7.58 15.97
N ASP A 114 -14.88 -6.78 16.84
CA ASP A 114 -16.30 -6.45 16.73
C ASP A 114 -16.63 -5.45 15.62
N ASN A 115 -15.67 -4.57 15.27
CA ASN A 115 -15.96 -3.43 14.39
C ASN A 115 -15.30 -3.50 13.01
N VAL A 116 -14.32 -4.39 12.81
CA VAL A 116 -13.44 -4.34 11.64
C VAL A 116 -14.18 -4.45 10.31
N VAL A 117 -15.15 -5.35 10.18
CA VAL A 117 -15.89 -5.51 8.92
C VAL A 117 -16.72 -4.26 8.63
N LYS A 118 -17.47 -3.80 9.63
CA LYS A 118 -18.36 -2.64 9.50
C LYS A 118 -17.57 -1.36 9.24
N LEU A 119 -16.54 -1.07 10.04
CA LEU A 119 -15.76 0.16 9.93
C LEU A 119 -15.03 0.27 8.58
N LEU A 120 -14.51 -0.84 8.05
CA LEU A 120 -13.88 -0.84 6.72
C LEU A 120 -14.90 -0.63 5.60
N SER A 121 -16.11 -1.15 5.75
CA SER A 121 -17.22 -0.95 4.80
C SER A 121 -17.72 0.50 4.84
N ASP A 122 -17.95 1.06 6.03
CA ASP A 122 -18.45 2.41 6.23
C ASP A 122 -17.47 3.47 5.70
N CYS A 123 -16.17 3.16 5.74
CA CYS A 123 -15.13 4.05 5.22
C CYS A 123 -14.72 3.76 3.77
N ALA A 124 -15.35 2.79 3.09
CA ALA A 124 -15.03 2.47 1.70
C ALA A 124 -15.32 3.67 0.79
N GLY A 125 -14.38 3.98 -0.12
CA GLY A 125 -14.48 5.11 -1.04
C GLY A 125 -14.16 6.47 -0.41
N MET A 126 -13.91 6.55 0.89
CA MET A 126 -13.48 7.81 1.52
C MET A 126 -12.06 8.16 1.07
N THR A 127 -11.90 9.36 0.52
CA THR A 127 -10.60 10.00 0.31
C THR A 127 -10.40 11.07 1.39
N LYS A 128 -9.14 11.40 1.71
CA LYS A 128 -8.86 12.58 2.55
C LYS A 128 -9.45 13.80 1.81
N ARG A 129 -10.46 14.45 2.40
CA ARG A 129 -10.68 15.89 2.18
C ARG A 129 -9.64 16.66 2.97
#